data_AF-A0A0K2TQS9-F1
#
_entry.id   AF-A0A0K2TQS9-F1
#
_cell.length_a   1.000
_cell.length_b   1.000
_cell.length_c   1.000
_cell.angle_alpha   90.00
_cell.angle_beta   90.00
_cell.angle_gamma   90.00
#
_symmetry.space_group_name_H-M   'P 1'
#
loop_
_entity.id
_entity.type
_entity.pdbx_description
1 polymer ?
#
loop_
_entity_poly.entity_id
_entity_poly.type
_entity_poly.pdbx_seq_one_letter_code
_entity_poly.pdbx_strand_id
1 'polypeptide(L)'
;MIETGNSNFNFSNFVHSVNNYWTLKMDWETPKAVKAFSRTSHPDFNSDLTRKQIETELEVLKLKEQVEKLGGAVQKDSKSPKWSEISLLEEENEDLRNCLEDAESKLVELQKEMHHLKVSYETDSLAKKAKIKDFNEMIESLKADKSKMQSNYDKCAKTLSGLKSYLKDVPSIDEFNEVKATLTTQEARCRNLLADLDTKNLYLEQFENKLKESNSHVAQIQSEKQEALLRLDVAEDKLKSHMKRLETSKRINPEERVESLEIENTRLKKYIQCLKSRNKKEQDQKEAQYKQSQNKIGTLSDELTAVNEQSIKYRENIDLLRNSLQNIETKYTSASKRIKILENELSNSHSSSDRAEEMNDTVQKLVKEFGVCLNEMNSLSILSKQVVSGEDPNLSLLLGVERLSATFLPLSEVKDSEDKLYTLKSQLVELKKIKKEISEMRQILADKYAENLGNNMTSCITQ
;
A
#
# COMPACT_ATOMS: atom_id res chain seq x y z
N MET A 1 44.38 -26.05 7.58
CA MET A 1 43.34 -25.93 8.62
C MET A 1 42.15 -25.27 7.96
N ILE A 2 41.13 -26.09 7.68
CA ILE A 2 39.95 -25.78 6.88
C ILE A 2 38.79 -25.89 7.86
N GLU A 3 37.97 -24.85 8.00
CA GLU A 3 36.61 -24.97 8.54
C GLU A 3 35.66 -24.21 7.62
N THR A 4 34.92 -25.00 6.85
CA THR A 4 33.79 -24.57 6.01
C THR A 4 32.51 -24.83 6.77
N GLY A 5 31.81 -23.77 7.18
CA GLY A 5 30.47 -23.84 7.77
C GLY A 5 29.41 -24.04 6.68
N ASN A 6 29.01 -25.30 6.50
CA ASN A 6 27.98 -25.74 5.58
C ASN A 6 26.66 -25.88 6.36
N SER A 7 25.60 -25.16 6.00
CA SER A 7 24.24 -25.41 6.52
C SER A 7 23.23 -25.41 5.38
N ASN A 8 23.08 -26.60 4.79
CA ASN A 8 21.91 -27.00 4.03
C ASN A 8 20.76 -27.25 5.01
N PHE A 9 19.65 -26.52 4.88
CA PHE A 9 18.37 -26.94 5.45
C PHE A 9 17.36 -27.08 4.33
N ASN A 10 16.99 -28.33 4.08
CA ASN A 10 16.07 -28.79 3.07
C ASN A 10 14.87 -29.39 3.83
N PHE A 11 13.67 -28.83 3.68
CA PHE A 11 12.44 -29.47 4.13
C PHE A 11 11.35 -29.25 3.07
N SER A 12 11.34 -30.18 2.12
CA SER A 12 10.17 -30.55 1.34
C SER A 12 9.51 -31.76 2.02
N ASN A 13 8.18 -31.83 1.93
CA ASN A 13 7.25 -32.88 2.37
C ASN A 13 6.64 -32.72 3.77
N PHE A 14 5.47 -32.07 3.84
CA PHE A 14 4.30 -32.76 4.38
C PHE A 14 3.03 -32.36 3.63
N VAL A 15 2.22 -33.37 3.37
CA VAL A 15 1.17 -33.46 2.36
C VAL A 15 -0.11 -33.82 3.12
N HIS A 16 -1.23 -33.18 2.71
CA HIS A 16 -2.63 -33.60 2.87
C HIS A 16 -3.43 -33.23 4.15
N SER A 17 -4.72 -32.99 3.87
CA SER A 17 -5.89 -32.73 4.75
C SER A 17 -6.06 -31.25 5.10
N VAL A 18 -7.11 -30.52 4.70
CA VAL A 18 -8.53 -30.90 4.62
C VAL A 18 -9.21 -30.11 3.48
N ASN A 19 -9.79 -30.85 2.54
CA ASN A 19 -10.90 -30.42 1.70
C ASN A 19 -12.20 -30.88 2.39
N ASN A 20 -13.32 -30.21 2.11
CA ASN A 20 -14.70 -30.41 2.60
C ASN A 20 -15.14 -29.47 3.72
N TYR A 21 -15.88 -28.42 3.36
CA TYR A 21 -17.21 -28.11 3.92
C TYR A 21 -17.93 -27.15 2.96
N TRP A 22 -18.50 -27.73 1.89
CA TRP A 22 -19.70 -27.19 1.26
C TRP A 22 -20.86 -28.03 1.77
N THR A 23 -21.68 -27.49 2.67
CA THR A 23 -23.06 -27.95 2.82
C THR A 23 -23.93 -26.83 3.38
N LEU A 24 -25.01 -26.60 2.63
CA LEU A 24 -26.08 -25.65 2.80
C LEU A 24 -26.68 -25.62 4.21
N LYS A 25 -26.98 -24.40 4.68
CA LYS A 25 -28.29 -24.10 5.28
C LYS A 25 -28.57 -22.60 5.21
N MET A 26 -29.37 -22.19 4.23
CA MET A 26 -29.95 -20.85 4.10
C MET A 26 -31.45 -21.01 4.33
N ASP A 27 -31.92 -20.70 5.52
CA ASP A 27 -33.34 -20.57 5.82
C ASP A 27 -33.71 -19.09 5.69
N TRP A 28 -34.31 -18.72 4.56
CA TRP A 28 -35.02 -17.45 4.38
C TRP A 28 -36.51 -17.76 4.39
N GLU A 29 -37.19 -17.32 5.44
CA GLU A 29 -38.64 -17.33 5.52
C GLU A 29 -39.24 -16.00 5.04
N THR A 30 -40.51 -16.10 4.66
CA THR A 30 -41.51 -15.09 4.24
C THR A 30 -41.60 -14.81 2.74
N PRO A 31 -42.77 -14.38 2.23
CA PRO A 31 -44.13 -14.87 2.48
C PRO A 31 -44.88 -15.17 1.16
N LYS A 32 -45.74 -16.19 1.13
CA LYS A 32 -46.59 -16.47 -0.05
C LYS A 32 -48.00 -15.93 0.16
N ALA A 33 -48.36 -14.92 -0.62
CA ALA A 33 -49.74 -14.54 -0.89
C ALA A 33 -49.96 -14.33 -2.41
N VAL A 34 -50.82 -15.20 -2.95
CA VAL A 34 -51.95 -14.89 -3.86
C VAL A 34 -51.71 -14.66 -5.38
N LYS A 35 -52.61 -15.33 -6.15
CA LYS A 35 -53.04 -15.20 -7.57
C LYS A 35 -52.17 -15.96 -8.60
N ALA A 36 -52.71 -16.72 -9.57
CA ALA A 36 -54.03 -16.70 -10.21
C ALA A 36 -54.40 -18.04 -10.91
N PHE A 37 -55.70 -18.25 -11.16
CA PHE A 37 -56.36 -18.79 -12.36
C PHE A 37 -55.47 -19.55 -13.39
N SER A 38 -55.74 -20.80 -13.81
CA SER A 38 -56.87 -21.19 -14.69
C SER A 38 -56.91 -22.71 -14.96
N ARG A 39 -58.14 -23.26 -15.02
CA ARG A 39 -58.69 -24.35 -15.89
C ARG A 39 -57.94 -25.67 -16.16
N THR A 40 -58.63 -26.78 -15.86
CA THR A 40 -58.94 -27.98 -16.70
C THR A 40 -59.75 -28.96 -15.83
N SER A 41 -61.09 -29.06 -15.95
CA SER A 41 -61.91 -29.95 -16.79
C SER A 41 -61.90 -31.47 -16.44
N HIS A 42 -62.98 -31.89 -15.74
CA HIS A 42 -63.76 -33.17 -15.80
C HIS A 42 -63.10 -34.55 -15.50
N PRO A 43 -63.90 -35.61 -15.20
CA PRO A 43 -65.19 -35.71 -14.49
C PRO A 43 -65.18 -36.84 -13.41
N ASP A 44 -66.37 -37.15 -12.87
CA ASP A 44 -66.77 -38.35 -12.11
C ASP A 44 -66.70 -38.29 -10.58
N PHE A 45 -67.84 -37.93 -9.96
CA PHE A 45 -68.45 -38.64 -8.83
C PHE A 45 -69.85 -38.04 -8.58
N ASN A 46 -70.85 -38.57 -9.29
CA ASN A 46 -72.24 -38.17 -9.21
C ASN A 46 -73.10 -39.43 -9.01
N SER A 47 -73.39 -39.79 -7.76
CA SER A 47 -74.38 -40.83 -7.43
C SER A 47 -74.89 -40.82 -5.99
N ASP A 48 -74.14 -40.25 -5.02
CA ASP A 48 -74.54 -40.31 -3.60
C ASP A 48 -75.18 -39.03 -3.03
N LEU A 49 -75.03 -37.89 -3.70
CA LEU A 49 -75.65 -36.62 -3.26
C LEU A 49 -77.11 -36.50 -3.73
N THR A 50 -77.43 -37.07 -4.90
CA THR A 50 -78.78 -37.06 -5.49
C THR A 50 -79.76 -37.96 -4.74
N ARG A 51 -79.28 -39.02 -4.08
CA ARG A 51 -80.16 -39.94 -3.33
C ARG A 51 -80.67 -39.33 -2.01
N LYS A 52 -79.82 -38.59 -1.30
CA LYS A 52 -80.20 -37.91 -0.05
C LYS A 52 -81.12 -36.71 -0.29
N GLN A 53 -80.94 -36.00 -1.41
CA GLN A 53 -81.76 -34.85 -1.75
C GLN A 53 -83.20 -35.25 -2.13
N ILE A 54 -83.37 -36.41 -2.79
CA ILE A 54 -84.70 -36.98 -3.11
C ILE A 54 -85.42 -37.49 -1.84
N GLU A 55 -84.71 -38.06 -0.86
CA GLU A 55 -85.31 -38.46 0.43
C GLU A 55 -85.81 -37.25 1.23
N THR A 56 -85.06 -36.14 1.26
CA THR A 56 -85.52 -34.91 1.92
C THR A 56 -86.70 -34.25 1.22
N GLU A 57 -86.76 -34.29 -0.12
CA GLU A 57 -87.90 -33.73 -0.86
C GLU A 57 -89.18 -34.58 -0.69
N LEU A 58 -89.06 -35.90 -0.54
CA LEU A 58 -90.19 -36.79 -0.23
C LEU A 58 -90.75 -36.56 1.19
N GLU A 59 -89.89 -36.26 2.17
CA GLU A 59 -90.31 -35.92 3.54
C GLU A 59 -90.98 -34.54 3.61
N VAL A 60 -90.46 -33.56 2.86
CA VAL A 60 -91.06 -32.22 2.74
C VAL A 60 -92.43 -32.29 2.05
N LEU A 61 -92.62 -33.15 1.05
CA LEU A 61 -93.93 -33.35 0.42
C LEU A 61 -94.94 -34.05 1.35
N LYS A 62 -94.51 -35.04 2.15
CA LYS A 62 -95.38 -35.64 3.18
C LYS A 62 -95.79 -34.65 4.28
N LEU A 63 -94.87 -33.77 4.70
CA LEU A 63 -95.18 -32.72 5.68
C LEU A 63 -96.07 -31.62 5.09
N LYS A 64 -95.91 -31.28 3.81
CA LYS A 64 -96.83 -30.35 3.12
C LYS A 64 -98.25 -30.92 3.01
N GLU A 65 -98.42 -32.21 2.71
CA GLU A 65 -99.74 -32.85 2.65
C GLU A 65 -100.42 -32.96 4.03
N GLN A 66 -99.64 -33.05 5.12
CA GLN A 66 -100.18 -33.01 6.48
C GLN A 66 -100.57 -31.60 6.94
N VAL A 67 -99.83 -30.56 6.51
CA VAL A 67 -100.18 -29.16 6.81
C VAL A 67 -101.40 -28.70 6.00
N GLU A 68 -101.57 -29.19 4.77
CA GLU A 68 -102.75 -28.89 3.95
C GLU A 68 -104.03 -29.57 4.49
N LYS A 69 -103.91 -30.74 5.14
CA LYS A 69 -105.03 -31.39 5.85
C LYS A 69 -105.38 -30.76 7.20
N LEU A 70 -104.49 -29.96 7.80
CA LEU A 70 -104.71 -29.26 9.08
C LEU A 70 -105.05 -27.76 8.92
N GLY A 71 -104.85 -27.17 7.75
CA GLY A 71 -105.11 -25.75 7.47
C GLY A 71 -106.56 -25.36 7.16
N GLY A 72 -107.48 -26.33 7.07
CA GLY A 72 -108.88 -26.08 6.66
C GLY A 72 -109.86 -25.67 7.78
N ALA A 73 -109.42 -25.58 9.04
CA ALA A 73 -110.35 -25.55 10.17
C ALA A 73 -110.08 -24.44 11.19
N VAL A 74 -109.87 -23.18 10.79
CA VAL A 74 -110.05 -22.04 11.70
C VAL A 74 -110.53 -20.80 10.94
N GLN A 75 -111.84 -20.57 10.91
CA GLN A 75 -112.40 -19.23 10.72
C GLN A 75 -113.23 -18.84 11.94
N LYS A 76 -112.94 -17.62 12.42
CA LYS A 76 -113.83 -16.63 13.04
C LYS A 76 -114.51 -16.98 14.37
N ASP A 77 -114.12 -16.26 15.41
CA ASP A 77 -115.02 -15.47 16.27
C ASP A 77 -114.16 -14.57 17.20
N SER A 78 -114.14 -13.24 17.03
CA SER A 78 -115.08 -12.20 17.48
C SER A 78 -114.78 -11.62 18.88
N LYS A 79 -114.15 -10.43 18.85
CA LYS A 79 -114.17 -9.25 19.76
C LYS A 79 -114.32 -9.43 21.29
N SER A 80 -113.25 -9.10 22.05
CA SER A 80 -113.24 -8.33 23.32
C SER A 80 -111.78 -8.07 23.78
N PRO A 81 -111.51 -7.26 24.82
CA PRO A 81 -110.79 -5.97 24.85
C PRO A 81 -109.24 -6.08 24.74
N LYS A 82 -108.73 -6.93 23.85
CA LYS A 82 -107.27 -7.11 23.68
C LYS A 82 -106.60 -6.12 22.73
N TRP A 83 -107.33 -5.35 21.93
CA TRP A 83 -106.71 -4.49 20.91
C TRP A 83 -105.86 -3.35 21.50
N SER A 84 -106.20 -2.85 22.68
CA SER A 84 -105.36 -1.86 23.38
C SER A 84 -104.11 -2.47 24.00
N GLU A 85 -104.21 -3.70 24.52
CA GLU A 85 -103.08 -4.48 25.06
C GLU A 85 -102.17 -4.97 23.93
N ILE A 86 -102.74 -5.39 22.79
CA ILE A 86 -102.02 -5.76 21.57
C ILE A 86 -101.34 -4.52 20.96
N SER A 87 -102.00 -3.36 20.93
CA SER A 87 -101.38 -2.13 20.42
C SER A 87 -100.22 -1.66 21.31
N LEU A 88 -100.32 -1.79 22.64
CA LEU A 88 -99.22 -1.51 23.57
C LEU A 88 -98.08 -2.53 23.41
N LEU A 89 -98.39 -3.81 23.21
CA LEU A 89 -97.40 -4.85 22.96
C LEU A 89 -96.75 -4.73 21.57
N GLU A 90 -97.45 -4.19 20.57
CA GLU A 90 -96.91 -3.88 19.25
C GLU A 90 -95.96 -2.67 19.32
N GLU A 91 -96.33 -1.63 20.08
CA GLU A 91 -95.44 -0.49 20.38
C GLU A 91 -94.20 -0.95 21.17
N GLU A 92 -94.38 -1.77 22.20
CA GLU A 92 -93.27 -2.36 22.97
C GLU A 92 -92.37 -3.28 22.11
N ASN A 93 -92.94 -4.07 21.20
CA ASN A 93 -92.16 -4.90 20.27
C ASN A 93 -91.40 -4.05 19.25
N GLU A 94 -91.97 -2.95 18.79
CA GLU A 94 -91.29 -2.03 17.88
C GLU A 94 -90.15 -1.30 18.61
N ASP A 95 -90.36 -0.87 19.84
CA ASP A 95 -89.31 -0.30 20.69
C ASP A 95 -88.20 -1.31 20.99
N LEU A 96 -88.54 -2.58 21.24
CA LEU A 96 -87.57 -3.65 21.43
C LEU A 96 -86.78 -3.96 20.14
N ARG A 97 -87.42 -3.92 18.97
CA ARG A 97 -86.74 -4.08 17.68
C ARG A 97 -85.79 -2.92 17.39
N ASN A 98 -86.24 -1.68 17.63
CA ASN A 98 -85.39 -0.50 17.49
C ASN A 98 -84.21 -0.56 18.48
N CYS A 99 -84.44 -0.98 19.73
CA CYS A 99 -83.36 -1.19 20.70
C CYS A 99 -82.39 -2.30 20.28
N LEU A 100 -82.89 -3.38 19.69
CA LEU A 100 -82.08 -4.48 19.17
C LEU A 100 -81.22 -4.01 17.99
N GLU A 101 -81.81 -3.29 17.03
CA GLU A 101 -81.12 -2.76 15.86
C GLU A 101 -80.05 -1.73 16.26
N ASP A 102 -80.33 -0.88 17.26
CA ASP A 102 -79.35 0.01 17.86
C ASP A 102 -78.20 -0.76 18.54
N ALA A 103 -78.52 -1.85 19.25
CA ALA A 103 -77.51 -2.68 19.91
C ALA A 103 -76.65 -3.46 18.91
N GLU A 104 -77.25 -3.98 17.83
CA GLU A 104 -76.55 -4.65 16.72
C GLU A 104 -75.66 -3.66 15.96
N SER A 105 -76.17 -2.46 15.67
CA SER A 105 -75.40 -1.37 15.05
C SER A 105 -74.18 -0.99 15.89
N LYS A 106 -74.35 -0.84 17.22
CA LYS A 106 -73.24 -0.61 18.16
C LYS A 106 -72.25 -1.77 18.20
N LEU A 107 -72.72 -3.01 18.13
CA LEU A 107 -71.85 -4.20 18.08
C LEU A 107 -70.98 -4.22 16.81
N VAL A 108 -71.57 -3.91 15.65
CA VAL A 108 -70.84 -3.81 14.38
C VAL A 108 -69.81 -2.67 14.41
N GLU A 109 -70.16 -1.53 15.00
CA GLU A 109 -69.24 -0.41 15.17
C GLU A 109 -68.06 -0.77 16.09
N LEU A 110 -68.34 -1.36 17.25
CA LEU A 110 -67.29 -1.88 18.15
C LEU A 110 -66.41 -2.94 17.49
N GLN A 111 -66.98 -3.82 16.66
CA GLN A 111 -66.20 -4.80 15.89
C GLN A 111 -65.26 -4.13 14.89
N LYS A 112 -65.71 -3.06 14.20
CA LYS A 112 -64.87 -2.27 13.29
C LYS A 112 -63.76 -1.56 14.05
N GLU A 113 -64.06 -0.94 15.19
CA GLU A 113 -63.07 -0.30 16.05
C GLU A 113 -62.04 -1.30 16.57
N MET A 114 -62.48 -2.47 17.03
CA MET A 114 -61.59 -3.53 17.52
C MET A 114 -60.68 -4.05 16.40
N HIS A 115 -61.21 -4.22 15.19
CA HIS A 115 -60.42 -4.61 14.03
C HIS A 115 -59.40 -3.52 13.65
N HIS A 116 -59.82 -2.26 13.61
CA HIS A 116 -58.93 -1.13 13.34
C HIS A 116 -57.80 -1.04 14.37
N LEU A 117 -58.12 -1.17 15.66
CA LEU A 117 -57.14 -1.16 16.74
C LEU A 117 -56.15 -2.32 16.63
N LYS A 118 -56.63 -3.52 16.27
CA LYS A 118 -55.79 -4.70 16.05
C LYS A 118 -54.80 -4.48 14.89
N VAL A 119 -55.27 -4.00 13.75
CA VAL A 119 -54.42 -3.72 12.59
C VAL A 119 -53.41 -2.61 12.91
N SER A 120 -53.84 -1.55 13.58
CA SER A 120 -52.95 -0.47 14.04
C SER A 120 -51.86 -0.99 14.98
N TYR A 121 -52.21 -1.86 15.94
CA TYR A 121 -51.24 -2.48 16.84
C TYR A 121 -50.26 -3.41 16.11
N GLU A 122 -50.74 -4.24 15.17
CA GLU A 122 -49.90 -5.13 14.38
C GLU A 122 -48.90 -4.35 13.51
N THR A 123 -49.35 -3.26 12.88
CA THR A 123 -48.47 -2.39 12.07
C THR A 123 -47.42 -1.67 12.91
N ASP A 124 -47.78 -1.12 14.07
CA ASP A 124 -46.81 -0.50 14.99
C ASP A 124 -45.84 -1.53 15.59
N SER A 125 -46.32 -2.74 15.90
CA SER A 125 -45.48 -3.85 16.37
C SER A 125 -44.43 -4.26 15.32
N LEU A 126 -44.83 -4.35 14.04
CA LEU A 126 -43.91 -4.62 12.94
C LEU A 126 -42.91 -3.48 12.72
N ALA A 127 -43.35 -2.22 12.80
CA ALA A 127 -42.48 -1.05 12.68
C ALA A 127 -41.42 -1.01 13.79
N LYS A 128 -41.81 -1.34 15.03
CA LYS A 128 -40.88 -1.46 16.16
C LYS A 128 -39.89 -2.62 15.97
N LYS A 129 -40.35 -3.77 15.48
CA LYS A 129 -39.45 -4.91 15.16
C LYS A 129 -38.43 -4.56 14.08
N ALA A 130 -38.84 -3.81 13.04
CA ALA A 130 -37.93 -3.34 12.01
C ALA A 130 -36.85 -2.41 12.59
N LYS A 131 -37.23 -1.41 13.40
CA LYS A 131 -36.26 -0.53 14.08
C LYS A 131 -35.29 -1.29 14.98
N ILE A 132 -35.77 -2.29 15.72
CA ILE A 132 -34.91 -3.14 16.55
C ILE A 132 -33.90 -3.91 15.69
N LYS A 133 -34.31 -4.39 14.51
CA LYS A 133 -33.42 -5.04 13.56
C LYS A 133 -32.34 -4.08 13.06
N ASP A 134 -32.72 -2.87 12.65
CA ASP A 134 -31.78 -1.84 12.18
C ASP A 134 -30.77 -1.46 13.27
N PHE A 135 -31.23 -1.30 14.53
CA PHE A 135 -30.33 -1.04 15.65
C PHE A 135 -29.38 -2.21 15.94
N ASN A 136 -29.84 -3.46 15.82
CA ASN A 136 -28.97 -4.62 15.98
C ASN A 136 -27.90 -4.69 14.90
N GLU A 137 -28.27 -4.41 13.64
CA GLU A 137 -27.31 -4.35 12.52
C GLU A 137 -26.26 -3.25 12.76
N MET A 138 -26.67 -2.07 13.26
CA MET A 138 -25.77 -0.99 13.63
C MET A 138 -24.85 -1.36 14.82
N ILE A 139 -25.37 -2.06 15.82
CA ILE A 139 -24.57 -2.53 16.96
C ILE A 139 -23.50 -3.51 16.48
N GLU A 140 -23.84 -4.44 15.59
CA GLU A 140 -22.89 -5.41 15.05
C GLU A 140 -21.82 -4.75 14.17
N SER A 141 -22.19 -3.75 13.34
CA SER A 141 -21.20 -3.00 12.55
C SER A 141 -20.23 -2.22 13.46
N LEU A 142 -20.74 -1.56 14.50
CA LEU A 142 -19.91 -0.86 15.49
C LEU A 142 -18.98 -1.81 16.26
N LYS A 143 -19.44 -3.02 16.61
CA LYS A 143 -18.57 -4.05 17.21
C LYS A 143 -17.47 -4.49 16.26
N ALA A 144 -17.79 -4.70 14.98
CA ALA A 144 -16.81 -5.07 13.98
C ALA A 144 -15.73 -3.98 13.81
N ASP A 145 -16.15 -2.72 13.74
CA ASP A 145 -15.22 -1.59 13.61
C ASP A 145 -14.37 -1.39 14.87
N LYS A 146 -14.95 -1.57 16.06
CA LYS A 146 -14.19 -1.61 17.31
C LYS A 146 -13.12 -2.70 17.30
N SER A 147 -13.45 -3.91 16.85
CA SER A 147 -12.50 -5.02 16.76
C SER A 147 -11.36 -4.73 15.76
N LYS A 148 -11.68 -4.10 14.61
CA LYS A 148 -10.66 -3.68 13.62
C LYS A 148 -9.73 -2.61 14.19
N MET A 149 -10.28 -1.59 14.85
CA MET A 149 -9.49 -0.53 15.48
C MET A 149 -8.57 -1.08 16.57
N GLN A 150 -9.04 -2.02 17.39
CA GLN A 150 -8.21 -2.68 18.39
C GLN A 150 -7.04 -3.45 17.75
N SER A 151 -7.29 -4.21 16.68
CA SER A 151 -6.23 -4.91 15.95
C SER A 151 -5.18 -3.95 15.37
N ASN A 152 -5.62 -2.79 14.85
CA ASN A 152 -4.71 -1.77 14.35
C ASN A 152 -3.89 -1.13 15.47
N TYR A 153 -4.51 -0.86 16.63
CA TYR A 153 -3.80 -0.37 17.80
C TYR A 153 -2.70 -1.35 18.25
N ASP A 154 -3.01 -2.65 18.32
CA ASP A 154 -2.03 -3.67 18.71
C ASP A 154 -0.86 -3.78 17.71
N LYS A 155 -1.15 -3.63 16.40
CA LYS A 155 -0.11 -3.57 15.36
C LYS A 155 0.78 -2.34 15.55
N CYS A 156 0.19 -1.16 15.74
CA CYS A 156 0.94 0.07 16.00
C CYS A 156 1.75 0.00 17.29
N ALA A 157 1.24 -0.62 18.35
CA ALA A 157 1.96 -0.81 19.60
C ALA A 157 3.20 -1.72 19.39
N LYS A 158 3.06 -2.80 18.61
CA LYS A 158 4.18 -3.68 18.24
C LYS A 158 5.23 -2.96 17.39
N THR A 159 4.83 -2.19 16.39
CA THR A 159 5.78 -1.42 15.57
C THR A 159 6.49 -0.36 16.39
N LEU A 160 5.78 0.34 17.27
CA LEU A 160 6.36 1.31 18.19
C LEU A 160 7.38 0.67 19.13
N SER A 161 7.09 -0.52 19.67
CA SER A 161 8.04 -1.28 20.49
C SER A 161 9.27 -1.69 19.70
N GLY A 162 9.09 -2.14 18.45
CA GLY A 162 10.20 -2.47 17.55
C GLY A 162 11.09 -1.25 17.27
N LEU A 163 10.49 -0.12 16.91
CA LEU A 163 11.20 1.13 16.67
C LEU A 163 11.96 1.62 17.91
N LYS A 164 11.37 1.48 19.12
CA LYS A 164 12.08 1.79 20.37
C LYS A 164 13.28 0.89 20.61
N SER A 165 13.20 -0.40 20.27
CA SER A 165 14.36 -1.31 20.35
C SER A 165 15.45 -0.88 19.37
N TYR A 166 15.10 -0.64 18.11
CA TYR A 166 16.07 -0.16 17.12
C TYR A 166 16.72 1.15 17.54
N LEU A 167 15.96 2.10 18.08
CA LEU A 167 16.50 3.38 18.55
C LEU A 167 17.46 3.20 19.73
N LYS A 168 17.24 2.17 20.57
CA LYS A 168 18.16 1.83 21.67
C LYS A 168 19.48 1.24 21.17
N ASP A 169 19.44 0.52 20.05
CA ASP A 169 20.62 -0.14 19.46
C ASP A 169 21.42 0.78 18.53
N VAL A 170 20.89 1.98 18.21
CA VAL A 170 21.64 3.00 17.47
C VAL A 170 22.72 3.57 18.42
N PRO A 171 24.01 3.53 18.03
CA PRO A 171 25.08 4.09 18.83
C PRO A 171 24.82 5.55 19.15
N SER A 172 25.21 5.97 20.36
CA SER A 172 25.17 7.39 20.70
C SER A 172 26.06 8.18 19.76
N ILE A 173 25.74 9.46 19.55
CA ILE A 173 26.60 10.37 18.78
C ILE A 173 28.02 10.43 19.36
N ASP A 174 28.16 10.27 20.67
CA ASP A 174 29.44 10.24 21.37
C ASP A 174 30.24 8.98 21.04
N GLU A 175 29.60 7.80 21.03
CA GLU A 175 30.21 6.53 20.64
C GLU A 175 30.65 6.56 19.17
N PHE A 176 29.80 7.12 18.30
CA PHE A 176 30.16 7.33 16.89
C PHE A 176 31.37 8.25 16.75
N ASN A 177 31.42 9.35 17.50
CA ASN A 177 32.55 10.28 17.49
C ASN A 177 33.83 9.65 18.03
N GLU A 178 33.73 8.78 19.06
CA GLU A 178 34.86 8.02 19.60
C GLU A 178 35.40 7.00 18.57
N VAL A 179 34.51 6.24 17.92
CA VAL A 179 34.89 5.33 16.83
C VAL A 179 35.53 6.10 15.66
N LYS A 180 35.01 7.28 15.32
CA LYS A 180 35.60 8.13 14.28
C LYS A 180 36.98 8.67 14.70
N ALA A 181 37.16 9.06 15.96
CA ALA A 181 38.44 9.53 16.50
C ALA A 181 39.48 8.40 16.50
N THR A 182 39.10 7.19 16.91
CA THR A 182 39.98 6.01 16.89
C THR A 182 40.33 5.59 15.46
N LEU A 183 39.39 5.65 14.52
CA LEU A 183 39.64 5.36 13.11
C LEU A 183 40.66 6.35 12.52
N THR A 184 40.45 7.66 12.73
CA THR A 184 41.36 8.69 12.19
C THR A 184 42.77 8.60 12.77
N THR A 185 42.92 8.25 14.05
CA THR A 185 44.23 7.98 14.67
C THR A 185 44.89 6.72 14.10
N GLN A 186 44.14 5.64 13.86
CA GLN A 186 44.69 4.44 13.22
C GLN A 186 45.10 4.68 11.77
N GLU A 187 44.31 5.43 11.00
CA GLU A 187 44.69 5.83 9.64
C GLU A 187 45.98 6.64 9.63
N ALA A 188 46.14 7.59 10.55
CA ALA A 188 47.38 8.37 10.70
C ALA A 188 48.58 7.45 11.03
N ARG A 189 48.37 6.47 11.91
CA ARG A 189 49.40 5.46 12.24
C ARG A 189 49.79 4.63 11.01
N CYS A 190 48.82 4.18 10.22
CA CYS A 190 49.09 3.43 8.99
C CYS A 190 49.88 4.26 7.97
N ARG A 191 49.53 5.54 7.76
CA ARG A 191 50.29 6.45 6.87
C ARG A 191 51.74 6.60 7.33
N ASN A 192 51.97 6.76 8.64
CA ASN A 192 53.32 6.89 9.19
C ASN A 192 54.13 5.61 9.02
N LEU A 193 53.52 4.44 9.24
CA LEU A 193 54.20 3.15 9.04
C LEU A 193 54.56 2.91 7.57
N LEU A 194 53.67 3.28 6.63
CA LEU A 194 53.97 3.20 5.20
C LEU A 194 55.15 4.10 4.83
N ALA A 195 55.18 5.34 5.33
CA ALA A 195 56.30 6.25 5.11
C ALA A 195 57.62 5.70 5.67
N ASP A 196 57.62 5.10 6.87
CA ASP A 196 58.81 4.44 7.44
C ASP A 196 59.27 3.26 6.57
N LEU A 197 58.33 2.46 6.07
CA LEU A 197 58.61 1.32 5.18
C LEU A 197 59.26 1.79 3.88
N ASP A 198 58.73 2.86 3.26
CA ASP A 198 59.31 3.46 2.06
C ASP A 198 60.75 3.96 2.30
N THR A 199 61.01 4.61 3.44
CA THR A 199 62.37 5.05 3.77
C THR A 199 63.33 3.89 3.95
N LYS A 200 62.88 2.78 4.58
CA LYS A 200 63.69 1.57 4.76
C LYS A 200 63.94 0.85 3.44
N ASN A 201 62.95 0.78 2.55
CA ASN A 201 63.13 0.23 1.20
C ASN A 201 64.18 1.01 0.41
N LEU A 202 64.12 2.34 0.48
CA LEU A 202 65.10 3.20 -0.19
C LEU A 202 66.50 3.02 0.40
N TYR A 203 66.62 2.82 1.70
CA TYR A 203 67.90 2.47 2.34
C TYR A 203 68.41 1.10 1.88
N LEU A 204 67.55 0.08 1.86
CA LEU A 204 67.92 -1.26 1.37
C LEU A 204 68.40 -1.23 -0.08
N GLU A 205 67.69 -0.52 -0.96
CA GLU A 205 68.08 -0.37 -2.36
C GLU A 205 69.47 0.28 -2.50
N GLN A 206 69.77 1.30 -1.71
CA GLN A 206 71.11 1.90 -1.67
C GLN A 206 72.19 0.91 -1.20
N PHE A 207 71.88 0.07 -0.21
CA PHE A 207 72.80 -0.95 0.29
C PHE A 207 73.03 -2.07 -0.74
N GLU A 208 71.98 -2.53 -1.40
CA GLU A 208 72.07 -3.53 -2.46
C GLU A 208 72.91 -3.03 -3.64
N ASN A 209 72.75 -1.77 -4.03
CA ASN A 209 73.57 -1.16 -5.07
C ASN A 209 75.06 -1.12 -4.69
N LYS A 210 75.39 -0.68 -3.47
CA LYS A 210 76.78 -0.70 -2.96
C LYS A 210 77.36 -2.12 -2.91
N LEU A 211 76.56 -3.11 -2.50
CA LEU A 211 76.98 -4.50 -2.46
C LEU A 211 77.24 -5.05 -3.87
N LYS A 212 76.40 -4.70 -4.84
CA LYS A 212 76.57 -5.06 -6.25
C LYS A 212 77.84 -4.44 -6.84
N GLU A 213 78.12 -3.18 -6.56
CA GLU A 213 79.36 -2.50 -6.96
C GLU A 213 80.59 -3.19 -6.37
N SER A 214 80.59 -3.46 -5.06
CA SER A 214 81.69 -4.17 -4.39
C SER A 214 81.94 -5.56 -4.97
N ASN A 215 80.87 -6.34 -5.21
CA ASN A 215 80.96 -7.65 -5.82
C ASN A 215 81.51 -7.60 -7.25
N SER A 216 81.13 -6.58 -8.04
CA SER A 216 81.68 -6.39 -9.39
C SER A 216 83.18 -6.11 -9.36
N HIS A 217 83.64 -5.32 -8.38
CA HIS A 217 85.06 -5.03 -8.19
C HIS A 217 85.85 -6.27 -7.76
N VAL A 218 85.31 -7.07 -6.84
CA VAL A 218 85.92 -8.35 -6.44
C VAL A 218 86.03 -9.31 -7.64
N ALA A 219 84.98 -9.43 -8.45
CA ALA A 219 85.00 -10.27 -9.65
C ALA A 219 86.07 -9.80 -10.65
N GLN A 220 86.22 -8.48 -10.84
CA GLN A 220 87.28 -7.92 -11.67
C GLN A 220 88.67 -8.29 -11.16
N ILE A 221 88.95 -8.08 -9.86
CA ILE A 221 90.24 -8.44 -9.25
C ILE A 221 90.53 -9.94 -9.40
N GLN A 222 89.52 -10.80 -9.24
CA GLN A 222 89.68 -12.24 -9.44
C GLN A 222 90.04 -12.59 -10.89
N SER A 223 89.42 -11.93 -11.87
CA SER A 223 89.75 -12.09 -13.29
C SER A 223 91.18 -11.65 -13.59
N GLU A 224 91.58 -10.48 -13.11
CA GLU A 224 92.95 -9.95 -13.27
C GLU A 224 94.00 -10.86 -12.63
N LYS A 225 93.71 -11.38 -11.43
CA LYS A 225 94.56 -12.39 -10.77
C LYS A 225 94.68 -13.66 -11.59
N GLN A 226 93.59 -14.15 -12.16
CA GLN A 226 93.60 -15.36 -12.99
C GLN A 226 94.41 -15.16 -14.28
N GLU A 227 94.30 -13.99 -14.93
CA GLU A 227 95.17 -13.63 -16.05
C GLU A 227 96.64 -13.56 -15.67
N ALA A 228 96.97 -12.97 -14.50
CA ALA A 228 98.34 -12.89 -14.02
C ALA A 228 98.94 -14.27 -13.74
N LEU A 229 98.17 -15.19 -13.14
CA LEU A 229 98.57 -16.58 -12.94
C LEU A 229 98.84 -17.30 -14.27
N LEU A 230 97.96 -17.13 -15.26
CA LEU A 230 98.19 -17.70 -16.60
C LEU A 230 99.46 -17.14 -17.25
N ARG A 231 99.74 -15.84 -17.10
CA ARG A 231 100.99 -15.24 -17.59
C ARG A 231 102.22 -15.81 -16.87
N LEU A 232 102.12 -16.06 -15.56
CA LEU A 232 103.19 -16.67 -14.77
C LEU A 232 103.45 -18.12 -15.20
N ASP A 233 102.42 -18.94 -15.34
CA ASP A 233 102.54 -20.33 -15.81
C ASP A 233 103.24 -20.39 -17.18
N VAL A 234 102.84 -19.51 -18.11
CA VAL A 234 103.49 -19.41 -19.43
C VAL A 234 104.96 -19.00 -19.32
N ALA A 235 105.29 -18.09 -18.42
CA ALA A 235 106.68 -17.67 -18.19
C ALA A 235 107.51 -18.80 -17.57
N GLU A 236 106.96 -19.52 -16.59
CA GLU A 236 107.59 -20.70 -15.99
C GLU A 236 107.81 -21.82 -17.00
N ASP A 237 106.84 -22.11 -17.85
CA ASP A 237 106.96 -23.14 -18.89
C ASP A 237 108.03 -22.77 -19.92
N LYS A 238 108.12 -21.49 -20.28
CA LYS A 238 109.21 -20.97 -21.12
C LYS A 238 110.56 -21.14 -20.43
N LEU A 239 110.68 -20.79 -19.14
CA LEU A 239 111.91 -20.96 -18.36
C LEU A 239 112.32 -22.42 -18.28
N LYS A 240 111.40 -23.32 -17.89
CA LYS A 240 111.61 -24.77 -17.84
C LYS A 240 112.03 -25.32 -19.19
N SER A 241 111.42 -24.86 -20.28
CA SER A 241 111.80 -25.24 -21.65
C SER A 241 113.20 -24.76 -22.02
N HIS A 242 113.59 -23.55 -21.63
CA HIS A 242 114.95 -23.03 -21.83
C HIS A 242 115.99 -23.81 -21.01
N MET A 243 115.70 -24.10 -19.74
CA MET A 243 116.56 -24.92 -18.88
C MET A 243 116.73 -26.33 -19.44
N LYS A 244 115.63 -27.00 -19.83
CA LYS A 244 115.70 -28.32 -20.49
C LYS A 244 116.48 -28.27 -21.78
N ARG A 245 116.30 -27.26 -22.64
CA ARG A 245 117.10 -27.09 -23.87
C ARG A 245 118.59 -26.90 -23.58
N LEU A 246 118.93 -26.18 -22.51
CA LEU A 246 120.31 -25.97 -22.06
C LEU A 246 120.95 -27.26 -21.50
N GLU A 247 120.19 -28.07 -20.76
CA GLU A 247 120.65 -29.35 -20.22
C GLU A 247 120.75 -30.44 -21.28
N THR A 248 119.76 -30.56 -22.16
CA THR A 248 119.75 -31.52 -23.28
C THR A 248 120.77 -31.19 -24.36
N SER A 249 121.08 -29.90 -24.56
CA SER A 249 122.20 -29.44 -25.40
C SER A 249 123.56 -29.91 -24.90
N LYS A 250 123.71 -30.27 -23.63
CA LYS A 250 125.00 -30.66 -23.03
C LYS A 250 125.22 -32.17 -22.91
N ARG A 251 124.21 -33.02 -23.15
CA ARG A 251 124.32 -34.44 -22.79
C ARG A 251 123.79 -35.46 -23.77
N ILE A 252 123.10 -35.08 -24.85
CA ILE A 252 122.31 -36.07 -25.57
C ILE A 252 122.95 -36.46 -26.90
N ASN A 253 123.44 -37.70 -26.96
CA ASN A 253 123.69 -38.40 -28.22
C ASN A 253 122.34 -38.65 -28.93
N PRO A 254 122.29 -38.56 -30.27
CA PRO A 254 121.04 -38.48 -31.04
C PRO A 254 120.06 -39.65 -30.84
N GLU A 255 120.55 -40.83 -30.43
CA GLU A 255 119.74 -42.05 -30.24
C GLU A 255 118.92 -42.04 -28.93
N GLU A 256 119.50 -41.60 -27.80
CA GLU A 256 118.76 -41.45 -26.53
C GLU A 256 117.69 -40.36 -26.62
N ARG A 257 117.88 -39.36 -27.51
CA ARG A 257 116.88 -38.34 -27.79
C ARG A 257 115.64 -38.93 -28.46
N VAL A 258 115.83 -39.88 -29.37
CA VAL A 258 114.74 -40.50 -30.12
C VAL A 258 113.90 -41.36 -29.18
N GLU A 259 114.51 -42.19 -28.34
CA GLU A 259 113.79 -43.04 -27.38
C GLU A 259 113.02 -42.22 -26.33
N SER A 260 113.63 -41.14 -25.80
CA SER A 260 112.93 -40.23 -24.89
C SER A 260 111.75 -39.53 -25.57
N LEU A 261 111.87 -39.15 -26.84
CA LEU A 261 110.79 -38.54 -27.61
C LEU A 261 109.66 -39.53 -27.89
N GLU A 262 109.97 -40.81 -28.13
CA GLU A 262 108.96 -41.85 -28.30
C GLU A 262 108.12 -42.07 -27.04
N ILE A 263 108.77 -42.16 -25.88
CA ILE A 263 108.08 -42.29 -24.58
C ILE A 263 107.20 -41.05 -24.32
N GLU A 264 107.71 -39.84 -24.56
CA GLU A 264 106.93 -38.61 -24.40
C GLU A 264 105.75 -38.56 -25.38
N ASN A 265 105.92 -39.01 -26.62
CA ASN A 265 104.86 -39.09 -27.62
C ASN A 265 103.73 -40.05 -27.19
N THR A 266 104.07 -41.21 -26.62
CA THR A 266 103.04 -42.14 -26.10
C THR A 266 102.29 -41.54 -24.90
N ARG A 267 102.97 -40.82 -24.01
CA ARG A 267 102.35 -40.14 -22.87
C ARG A 267 101.43 -39.01 -23.32
N LEU A 268 101.86 -38.19 -24.29
CA LEU A 268 101.05 -37.12 -24.86
C LEU A 268 99.82 -37.66 -25.60
N LYS A 269 99.96 -38.77 -26.35
CA LYS A 269 98.81 -39.45 -26.97
C LYS A 269 97.77 -39.89 -25.95
N LYS A 270 98.19 -40.53 -24.84
CA LYS A 270 97.29 -40.91 -23.74
C LYS A 270 96.64 -39.69 -23.08
N TYR A 271 97.41 -38.63 -22.82
CA TYR A 271 96.88 -37.39 -22.23
C TYR A 271 95.84 -36.72 -23.13
N ILE A 272 96.11 -36.61 -24.43
CA ILE A 272 95.16 -36.09 -25.43
C ILE A 272 93.90 -36.94 -25.47
N GLN A 273 94.02 -38.28 -25.40
CA GLN A 273 92.87 -39.17 -25.36
C GLN A 273 92.01 -38.95 -24.10
N CYS A 274 92.64 -38.83 -22.93
CA CYS A 274 91.95 -38.51 -21.68
C CYS A 274 91.25 -37.14 -21.73
N LEU A 275 91.93 -36.10 -22.23
CA LEU A 275 91.35 -34.78 -22.41
C LEU A 275 90.17 -34.78 -23.38
N LYS A 276 90.28 -35.48 -24.52
CA LYS A 276 89.18 -35.63 -25.48
C LYS A 276 87.96 -36.29 -24.83
N SER A 277 88.17 -37.35 -24.03
CA SER A 277 87.07 -37.99 -23.32
C SER A 277 86.45 -37.09 -22.25
N ARG A 278 87.24 -36.33 -21.49
CA ARG A 278 86.73 -35.38 -20.49
C ARG A 278 85.96 -34.24 -21.14
N ASN A 279 86.52 -33.61 -22.17
CA ASN A 279 85.88 -32.51 -22.87
C ASN A 279 84.57 -32.96 -23.53
N LYS A 280 84.52 -34.18 -24.08
CA LYS A 280 83.27 -34.75 -24.61
C LYS A 280 82.21 -34.87 -23.52
N LYS A 281 82.55 -35.41 -22.34
CA LYS A 281 81.62 -35.51 -21.20
C LYS A 281 81.13 -34.14 -20.71
N GLU A 282 82.03 -33.16 -20.61
CA GLU A 282 81.66 -31.78 -20.23
C GLU A 282 80.76 -31.12 -21.27
N GLN A 283 81.00 -31.37 -22.56
CA GLN A 283 80.15 -30.89 -23.65
C GLN A 283 78.76 -31.52 -23.58
N ASP A 284 78.68 -32.85 -23.45
CA ASP A 284 77.41 -33.57 -23.32
C ASP A 284 76.62 -33.08 -22.10
N GLN A 285 77.30 -32.80 -20.98
CA GLN A 285 76.67 -32.26 -19.76
C GLN A 285 76.12 -30.83 -19.98
N LYS A 286 76.88 -29.95 -20.63
CA LYS A 286 76.41 -28.59 -20.96
C LYS A 286 75.25 -28.63 -21.95
N GLU A 287 75.29 -29.51 -22.95
CA GLU A 287 74.20 -29.66 -23.91
C GLU A 287 72.91 -30.16 -23.22
N ALA A 288 73.02 -31.10 -22.28
CA ALA A 288 71.89 -31.54 -21.47
C ALA A 288 71.30 -30.41 -20.62
N GLN A 289 72.14 -29.61 -19.95
CA GLN A 289 71.69 -28.44 -19.17
C GLN A 289 71.03 -27.37 -20.04
N TYR A 290 71.55 -27.15 -21.25
CA TYR A 290 70.97 -26.21 -22.21
C TYR A 290 69.57 -26.67 -22.65
N LYS A 291 69.43 -27.96 -23.03
CA LYS A 291 68.12 -28.54 -23.38
C LYS A 291 67.12 -28.46 -22.22
N GLN A 292 67.57 -28.73 -21.00
CA GLN A 292 66.72 -28.60 -19.81
C GLN A 292 66.24 -27.15 -19.60
N SER A 293 67.15 -26.18 -19.72
CA SER A 293 66.82 -24.76 -19.57
C SER A 293 65.89 -24.28 -20.68
N GLN A 294 66.11 -24.72 -21.92
CA GLN A 294 65.26 -24.41 -23.07
C GLN A 294 63.84 -24.96 -22.88
N ASN A 295 63.70 -26.20 -22.41
CA ASN A 295 62.39 -26.78 -22.11
C ASN A 295 61.68 -26.00 -21.01
N LYS A 296 62.39 -25.59 -19.96
CA LYS A 296 61.82 -24.80 -18.86
C LYS A 296 61.37 -23.40 -19.29
N ILE A 297 62.12 -22.77 -20.20
CA ILE A 297 61.71 -21.50 -20.81
C ILE A 297 60.45 -21.70 -21.66
N GLY A 298 60.37 -22.78 -22.44
CA GLY A 298 59.17 -23.15 -23.20
C GLY A 298 57.94 -23.30 -22.31
N THR A 299 58.02 -24.11 -21.25
CA THR A 299 56.89 -24.31 -20.34
C THR A 299 56.44 -23.03 -19.66
N LEU A 300 57.37 -22.18 -19.21
CA LEU A 300 57.04 -20.90 -18.59
C LEU A 300 56.42 -19.92 -19.60
N SER A 301 56.84 -19.96 -20.87
CA SER A 301 56.25 -19.17 -21.94
C SER A 301 54.80 -19.59 -22.20
N ASP A 302 54.51 -20.89 -22.22
CA ASP A 302 53.15 -21.42 -22.40
C ASP A 302 52.24 -21.11 -21.20
N GLU A 303 52.79 -21.17 -19.98
CA GLU A 303 52.06 -20.73 -18.78
C GLU A 303 51.75 -19.23 -18.82
N LEU A 304 52.71 -18.41 -19.26
CA LEU A 304 52.53 -16.96 -19.37
C LEU A 304 51.45 -16.60 -20.40
N THR A 305 51.42 -17.28 -21.56
CA THR A 305 50.38 -17.04 -22.57
C THR A 305 49.00 -17.44 -22.05
N ALA A 306 48.89 -18.59 -21.37
CA ALA A 306 47.63 -19.04 -20.77
C ALA A 306 47.09 -18.05 -19.70
N VAL A 307 47.96 -17.56 -18.81
CA VAL A 307 47.59 -16.55 -17.80
C VAL A 307 47.17 -15.24 -18.46
N ASN A 308 47.87 -14.81 -19.51
CA ASN A 308 47.55 -13.60 -20.25
C ASN A 308 46.18 -13.69 -20.93
N GLU A 309 45.86 -14.82 -21.57
CA GLU A 309 44.53 -15.08 -22.15
C GLU A 309 43.43 -15.04 -21.09
N GLN A 310 43.68 -15.62 -19.91
CA GLN A 310 42.72 -15.59 -18.80
C GLN A 310 42.52 -14.15 -18.28
N SER A 311 43.59 -13.38 -18.17
CA SER A 311 43.53 -11.96 -17.79
C SER A 311 42.72 -11.12 -18.78
N ILE A 312 42.87 -11.37 -20.09
CA ILE A 312 42.07 -10.72 -21.13
C ILE A 312 40.57 -11.03 -20.94
N LYS A 313 40.21 -12.30 -20.73
CA LYS A 313 38.81 -12.70 -20.47
C LYS A 313 38.22 -12.03 -19.23
N TYR A 314 39.00 -11.89 -18.14
CA TYR A 314 38.54 -11.17 -16.96
C TYR A 314 38.33 -9.68 -17.23
N ARG A 315 39.21 -9.05 -18.02
CA ARG A 315 39.07 -7.65 -18.42
C ARG A 315 37.79 -7.42 -19.23
N GLU A 316 37.53 -8.27 -20.22
CA GLU A 316 36.31 -8.23 -21.04
C GLU A 316 35.04 -8.37 -20.17
N ASN A 317 35.05 -9.30 -19.21
CA ASN A 317 33.92 -9.48 -18.29
C ASN A 317 33.70 -8.24 -17.39
N ILE A 318 34.76 -7.65 -16.88
CA ILE A 318 34.67 -6.40 -16.09
C ILE A 318 34.05 -5.28 -16.94
N ASP A 319 34.44 -5.16 -18.21
CA ASP A 319 33.89 -4.13 -19.09
C ASP A 319 32.41 -4.38 -19.43
N LEU A 320 32.00 -5.64 -19.61
CA LEU A 320 30.57 -6.00 -19.75
C LEU A 320 29.76 -5.63 -18.50
N LEU A 321 30.29 -5.91 -17.30
CA LEU A 321 29.64 -5.56 -16.03
C LEU A 321 29.53 -4.04 -15.85
N ARG A 322 30.58 -3.29 -16.18
CA ARG A 322 30.55 -1.81 -16.15
C ARG A 322 29.47 -1.25 -17.07
N ASN A 323 29.36 -1.76 -18.29
CA ASN A 323 28.34 -1.35 -19.25
C ASN A 323 26.92 -1.66 -18.74
N SER A 324 26.72 -2.83 -18.12
CA SER A 324 25.45 -3.19 -17.48
C SER A 324 25.09 -2.23 -16.35
N LEU A 325 26.05 -1.88 -15.48
CA LEU A 325 25.83 -0.93 -14.39
C LEU A 325 25.46 0.46 -14.92
N GLN A 326 26.15 0.96 -15.95
CA GLN A 326 25.81 2.24 -16.58
C GLN A 326 24.40 2.23 -17.19
N ASN A 327 23.97 1.11 -17.78
CA ASN A 327 22.60 0.96 -18.30
C ASN A 327 21.56 0.95 -17.16
N ILE A 328 21.86 0.34 -16.02
CA ILE A 328 20.99 0.39 -14.83
C ILE A 328 20.92 1.81 -14.27
N GLU A 329 22.04 2.53 -14.19
CA GLU A 329 22.08 3.91 -13.70
C GLU A 329 21.28 4.87 -14.59
N THR A 330 21.38 4.74 -15.92
CA THR A 330 20.56 5.53 -16.85
C THR A 330 19.06 5.20 -16.74
N LYS A 331 18.70 3.94 -16.50
CA LYS A 331 17.31 3.54 -16.20
C LYS A 331 16.83 4.10 -14.85
N TYR A 332 17.68 4.08 -13.83
CA TYR A 332 17.35 4.63 -12.52
C TYR A 332 17.15 6.15 -12.57
N THR A 333 18.04 6.88 -13.23
CA THR A 333 17.95 8.34 -13.38
C THR A 333 16.72 8.76 -14.20
N SER A 334 16.36 8.02 -15.26
CA SER A 334 15.12 8.28 -16.01
C SER A 334 13.85 7.97 -15.21
N ALA A 335 13.81 6.87 -14.45
CA ALA A 335 12.72 6.57 -13.53
C ALA A 335 12.58 7.63 -12.43
N SER A 336 13.68 8.06 -11.82
CA SER A 336 13.70 9.14 -10.83
C SER A 336 13.17 10.46 -11.38
N LYS A 337 13.53 10.82 -12.62
CA LYS A 337 12.94 11.99 -13.31
C LYS A 337 11.43 11.84 -13.50
N ARG A 338 10.94 10.65 -13.86
CA ARG A 338 9.50 10.40 -14.04
C ARG A 338 8.74 10.52 -12.72
N ILE A 339 9.30 10.01 -11.62
CA ILE A 339 8.71 10.16 -10.29
C ILE A 339 8.55 11.64 -9.94
N LYS A 340 9.58 12.47 -10.14
CA LYS A 340 9.49 13.92 -9.89
C LYS A 340 8.41 14.62 -10.73
N ILE A 341 8.25 14.21 -11.99
CA ILE A 341 7.19 14.76 -12.86
C ILE A 341 5.81 14.38 -12.30
N LEU A 342 5.63 13.12 -11.90
CA LEU A 342 4.37 12.65 -11.31
C LEU A 342 4.07 13.32 -9.96
N GLU A 343 5.06 13.56 -9.12
CA GLU A 343 4.91 14.31 -7.86
C GLU A 343 4.43 15.74 -8.13
N ASN A 344 5.00 16.41 -9.14
CA ASN A 344 4.55 17.75 -9.55
C ASN A 344 3.13 17.74 -10.13
N GLU A 345 2.80 16.77 -10.99
CA GLU A 345 1.43 16.59 -11.51
C GLU A 345 0.42 16.36 -10.38
N LEU A 346 0.79 15.53 -9.40
CA LEU A 346 -0.03 15.24 -8.23
C LEU A 346 -0.22 16.48 -7.36
N SER A 347 0.85 17.24 -7.09
CA SER A 347 0.79 18.48 -6.30
C SER A 347 -0.06 19.55 -7.00
N ASN A 348 0.02 19.65 -8.33
CA ASN A 348 -0.81 20.55 -9.12
C ASN A 348 -2.29 20.12 -9.14
N SER A 349 -2.55 18.81 -9.19
CA SER A 349 -3.92 18.30 -9.10
C SER A 349 -4.54 18.57 -7.72
N HIS A 350 -3.78 18.37 -6.63
CA HIS A 350 -4.27 18.64 -5.27
C HIS A 350 -4.57 20.13 -5.08
N SER A 351 -3.66 21.02 -5.51
CA SER A 351 -3.91 22.46 -5.40
C SER A 351 -5.12 22.91 -6.22
N SER A 352 -5.35 22.33 -7.41
CA SER A 352 -6.56 22.61 -8.20
C SER A 352 -7.85 22.08 -7.55
N SER A 353 -7.78 20.93 -6.87
CA SER A 353 -8.92 20.35 -6.15
C SER A 353 -9.31 21.17 -4.93
N ASP A 354 -8.33 21.54 -4.10
CA ASP A 354 -8.55 22.35 -2.89
C ASP A 354 -9.15 23.71 -3.25
N ARG A 355 -8.72 24.29 -4.38
CA ARG A 355 -9.26 25.55 -4.92
C ARG A 355 -10.71 25.43 -5.38
N ALA A 356 -11.05 24.33 -6.05
CA ALA A 356 -12.42 24.07 -6.49
C ALA A 356 -13.36 23.91 -5.29
N GLU A 357 -12.90 23.25 -4.22
CA GLU A 357 -13.64 23.10 -2.97
C GLU A 357 -13.84 24.46 -2.27
N GLU A 358 -12.79 25.28 -2.14
CA GLU A 358 -12.90 26.64 -1.57
C GLU A 358 -13.84 27.56 -2.38
N MET A 359 -13.82 27.42 -3.71
CA MET A 359 -14.73 28.13 -4.60
C MET A 359 -16.19 27.72 -4.36
N ASN A 360 -16.48 26.42 -4.29
CA ASN A 360 -17.84 25.93 -4.06
C ASN A 360 -18.37 26.41 -2.70
N ASP A 361 -17.53 26.35 -1.66
CA ASP A 361 -17.85 26.84 -0.32
C ASP A 361 -18.19 28.33 -0.28
N THR A 362 -17.42 29.15 -1.01
CA THR A 362 -17.68 30.60 -1.08
C THR A 362 -18.95 30.91 -1.85
N VAL A 363 -19.24 30.19 -2.93
CA VAL A 363 -20.52 30.29 -3.67
C VAL A 363 -21.69 29.95 -2.74
N GLN A 364 -21.65 28.82 -2.04
CA GLN A 364 -22.74 28.42 -1.13
C GLN A 364 -23.01 29.48 -0.05
N LYS A 365 -21.95 30.05 0.54
CA LYS A 365 -22.07 31.14 1.52
C LYS A 365 -22.70 32.39 0.90
N LEU A 366 -22.29 32.76 -0.32
CA LEU A 366 -22.84 33.91 -1.03
C LEU A 366 -24.32 33.74 -1.31
N VAL A 367 -24.74 32.60 -1.89
CA VAL A 367 -26.15 32.34 -2.18
C VAL A 367 -26.95 32.40 -0.87
N LYS A 368 -26.50 31.73 0.20
CA LYS A 368 -27.16 31.73 1.51
C LYS A 368 -27.40 33.15 2.05
N GLU A 369 -26.37 33.99 2.06
CA GLU A 369 -26.50 35.37 2.53
C GLU A 369 -27.40 36.19 1.59
N PHE A 370 -27.34 35.98 0.28
CA PHE A 370 -28.23 36.65 -0.69
C PHE A 370 -29.70 36.33 -0.41
N GLY A 371 -30.01 35.06 -0.12
CA GLY A 371 -31.36 34.63 0.25
C GLY A 371 -31.84 35.27 1.56
N VAL A 372 -30.96 35.41 2.56
CA VAL A 372 -31.29 36.11 3.81
C VAL A 372 -31.60 37.58 3.53
N CYS A 373 -30.75 38.28 2.78
CA CYS A 373 -30.99 39.69 2.42
C CYS A 373 -32.29 39.87 1.65
N LEU A 374 -32.58 38.99 0.68
CA LEU A 374 -33.81 39.06 -0.11
C LEU A 374 -35.06 38.85 0.75
N ASN A 375 -35.03 37.91 1.68
CA ASN A 375 -36.13 37.68 2.62
C ASN A 375 -36.33 38.87 3.57
N GLU A 376 -35.25 39.43 4.10
CA GLU A 376 -35.32 40.61 4.96
C GLU A 376 -35.85 41.83 4.21
N MET A 377 -35.43 42.02 2.95
CA MET A 377 -35.92 43.11 2.10
C MET A 377 -37.40 42.92 1.71
N ASN A 378 -37.83 41.70 1.41
CA ASN A 378 -39.25 41.42 1.16
C ASN A 378 -40.11 41.69 2.42
N SER A 379 -39.60 41.31 3.59
CA SER A 379 -40.23 41.60 4.88
C SER A 379 -40.41 43.11 5.09
N LEU A 380 -39.37 43.91 4.82
CA LEU A 380 -39.44 45.37 4.90
C LEU A 380 -40.38 45.98 3.87
N SER A 381 -40.49 45.38 2.68
CA SER A 381 -41.45 45.82 1.66
C SER A 381 -42.90 45.64 2.13
N ILE A 382 -43.20 44.50 2.76
CA ILE A 382 -44.51 44.23 3.35
C ILE A 382 -44.81 45.22 4.48
N LEU A 383 -43.87 45.41 5.42
CA LEU A 383 -44.02 46.34 6.54
C LEU A 383 -44.22 47.79 6.07
N SER A 384 -43.42 48.25 5.10
CA SER A 384 -43.54 49.58 4.54
C SER A 384 -44.92 49.80 3.91
N LYS A 385 -45.47 48.79 3.22
CA LYS A 385 -46.83 48.86 2.66
C LYS A 385 -47.89 48.96 3.75
N GLN A 386 -47.78 48.17 4.83
CA GLN A 386 -48.73 48.23 5.96
C GLN A 386 -48.72 49.62 6.61
N VAL A 387 -47.53 50.15 6.90
CA VAL A 387 -47.35 51.47 7.52
C VAL A 387 -47.89 52.59 6.62
N VAL A 388 -47.64 52.55 5.31
CA VAL A 388 -48.13 53.57 4.37
C VAL A 388 -49.64 53.52 4.17
N SER A 389 -50.24 52.33 4.20
CA SER A 389 -51.69 52.14 4.13
C SER A 389 -52.43 52.54 5.42
N GLY A 390 -51.69 52.88 6.50
CA GLY A 390 -52.26 53.19 7.80
C GLY A 390 -52.74 51.96 8.58
N GLU A 391 -52.33 50.76 8.18
CA GLU A 391 -52.60 49.50 8.88
C GLU A 391 -51.57 49.28 10.01
N ASP A 392 -51.96 48.53 11.04
CA ASP A 392 -51.04 48.15 12.10
C ASP A 392 -50.01 47.12 11.58
N PRO A 393 -48.70 47.43 11.60
CA PRO A 393 -47.68 46.54 11.05
C PRO A 393 -47.56 45.25 11.87
N ASN A 394 -47.28 44.13 11.20
CA ASN A 394 -47.01 42.87 11.91
C ASN A 394 -45.74 43.02 12.78
N LEU A 395 -45.93 43.09 14.10
CA LEU A 395 -44.86 43.26 15.10
C LEU A 395 -43.81 42.14 15.05
N SER A 396 -44.20 40.89 14.77
CA SER A 396 -43.27 39.77 14.63
C SER A 396 -42.36 39.95 13.41
N LEU A 397 -42.90 40.50 12.32
CA LEU A 397 -42.13 40.84 11.13
C LEU A 397 -41.29 42.10 11.36
N LEU A 398 -41.79 43.12 12.06
CA LEU A 398 -41.07 44.36 12.36
C LEU A 398 -39.85 44.12 13.24
N LEU A 399 -40.01 43.32 14.29
CA LEU A 399 -38.93 42.91 15.20
C LEU A 399 -38.02 41.83 14.60
N GLY A 400 -38.33 41.32 13.41
CA GLY A 400 -37.51 40.33 12.70
C GLY A 400 -37.54 38.92 13.33
N VAL A 401 -38.56 38.63 14.14
CA VAL A 401 -38.78 37.33 14.79
C VAL A 401 -39.36 36.33 13.79
N GLU A 402 -40.26 36.78 12.91
CA GLU A 402 -40.82 35.97 11.83
C GLU A 402 -40.02 36.21 10.54
N ARG A 403 -39.52 35.14 9.94
CA ARG A 403 -38.75 35.18 8.68
C ARG A 403 -39.46 34.33 7.63
N LEU A 404 -39.67 34.89 6.44
CA LEU A 404 -40.21 34.15 5.30
C LEU A 404 -39.24 33.03 4.91
N SER A 405 -39.75 31.80 4.79
CA SER A 405 -38.96 30.63 4.40
C SER A 405 -38.63 30.72 2.91
N ALA A 406 -37.35 30.83 2.56
CA ALA A 406 -36.89 30.67 1.18
C ALA A 406 -36.42 29.24 0.94
N THR A 407 -37.00 28.58 -0.04
CA THR A 407 -36.54 27.29 -0.55
C THR A 407 -35.34 27.53 -1.46
N PHE A 408 -34.19 26.94 -1.11
CA PHE A 408 -32.96 27.06 -1.87
C PHE A 408 -32.81 25.94 -2.89
N LEU A 409 -32.49 26.31 -4.13
CA LEU A 409 -32.04 25.37 -5.15
C LEU A 409 -30.50 25.31 -5.17
N PRO A 410 -29.90 24.12 -5.28
CA PRO A 410 -28.46 23.99 -5.39
C PRO A 410 -27.98 24.49 -6.76
N LEU A 411 -26.97 25.36 -6.78
CA LEU A 411 -26.31 25.77 -8.02
C LEU A 411 -25.22 24.75 -8.40
N SER A 412 -25.18 24.43 -9.69
CA SER A 412 -24.22 23.52 -10.29
C SER A 412 -22.82 24.15 -10.43
N GLU A 413 -21.82 23.27 -10.42
CA GLU A 413 -20.36 23.49 -10.46
C GLU A 413 -19.89 24.69 -11.31
N VAL A 414 -19.12 25.59 -10.68
CA VAL A 414 -18.48 26.74 -11.35
C VAL A 414 -16.99 26.43 -11.56
N LYS A 415 -16.53 26.54 -12.81
CA LYS A 415 -15.13 26.26 -13.18
C LYS A 415 -14.14 27.31 -12.67
N ASP A 416 -13.01 26.77 -12.23
CA ASP A 416 -11.85 27.37 -11.58
C ASP A 416 -11.22 28.53 -12.38
N SER A 417 -11.08 29.68 -11.71
CA SER A 417 -10.17 30.76 -12.10
C SER A 417 -9.95 31.66 -10.87
N GLU A 418 -8.70 31.98 -10.57
CA GLU A 418 -8.25 32.71 -9.38
C GLU A 418 -8.97 34.06 -9.19
N ASP A 419 -9.16 34.78 -10.30
CA ASP A 419 -9.86 36.07 -10.33
C ASP A 419 -11.33 35.96 -9.90
N LYS A 420 -11.98 34.83 -10.15
CA LYS A 420 -13.38 34.59 -9.73
C LYS A 420 -13.48 34.37 -8.22
N LEU A 421 -12.54 33.68 -7.59
CA LEU A 421 -12.57 33.43 -6.15
C LEU A 421 -12.42 34.75 -5.38
N TYR A 422 -11.50 35.61 -5.84
CA TYR A 422 -11.33 36.94 -5.30
C TYR A 422 -12.60 37.79 -5.48
N THR A 423 -13.19 37.75 -6.68
CA THR A 423 -14.44 38.47 -6.98
C THR A 423 -15.58 38.00 -6.09
N LEU A 424 -15.77 36.68 -5.91
CA LEU A 424 -16.82 36.12 -5.05
C LEU A 424 -16.64 36.48 -3.58
N LYS A 425 -15.39 36.46 -3.08
CA LYS A 425 -15.08 36.92 -1.71
C LYS A 425 -15.40 38.41 -1.55
N SER A 426 -15.09 39.24 -2.53
CA SER A 426 -15.44 40.67 -2.54
C SER A 426 -16.96 40.87 -2.53
N GLN A 427 -17.69 40.17 -3.39
CA GLN A 427 -19.15 40.21 -3.44
C GLN A 427 -19.79 39.78 -2.13
N LEU A 428 -19.24 38.79 -1.44
CA LEU A 428 -19.72 38.36 -0.12
C LEU A 428 -19.53 39.45 0.94
N VAL A 429 -18.42 40.20 0.88
CA VAL A 429 -18.18 41.34 1.78
C VAL A 429 -19.18 42.47 1.50
N GLU A 430 -19.40 42.80 0.23
CA GLU A 430 -20.40 43.81 -0.17
C GLU A 430 -21.81 43.39 0.27
N LEU A 431 -22.15 42.12 0.11
CA LEU A 431 -23.47 41.62 0.47
C LEU A 431 -23.71 41.63 1.99
N LYS A 432 -22.68 41.39 2.80
CA LYS A 432 -22.75 41.59 4.26
C LYS A 432 -22.97 43.06 4.63
N LYS A 433 -22.42 44.00 3.85
CA LYS A 433 -22.68 45.43 4.04
C LYS A 433 -24.14 45.76 3.74
N ILE A 434 -24.69 45.26 2.64
CA ILE A 434 -26.10 45.42 2.27
C ILE A 434 -27.02 44.85 3.37
N LYS A 435 -26.70 43.66 3.91
CA LYS A 435 -27.44 43.07 5.04
C LYS A 435 -27.50 43.99 6.25
N LYS A 436 -26.39 44.66 6.56
CA LYS A 436 -26.31 45.64 7.65
C LYS A 436 -27.20 46.84 7.37
N GLU A 437 -27.14 47.40 6.17
CA GLU A 437 -28.00 48.52 5.74
C GLU A 437 -29.49 48.15 5.81
N ILE A 438 -29.87 46.92 5.42
CA ILE A 438 -31.24 46.39 5.57
C ILE A 438 -31.67 46.32 7.05
N SER A 439 -30.79 45.86 7.92
CA SER A 439 -31.05 45.81 9.36
C SER A 439 -31.21 47.21 9.97
N GLU A 440 -30.38 48.17 9.53
CA GLU A 440 -30.47 49.57 9.93
C GLU A 440 -31.80 50.21 9.47
N MET A 441 -32.24 49.94 8.23
CA MET A 441 -33.56 50.38 7.74
C MET A 441 -34.71 49.84 8.58
N ARG A 442 -34.63 48.56 9.01
CA ARG A 442 -35.62 47.95 9.90
C ARG A 442 -35.70 48.66 11.24
N GLN A 443 -34.55 48.99 11.82
CA GLN A 443 -34.48 49.71 13.08
C GLN A 443 -35.13 51.09 12.96
N ILE A 444 -34.80 51.85 11.90
CA ILE A 444 -35.39 53.17 11.65
C ILE A 444 -36.92 53.07 11.51
N LEU A 445 -37.42 52.06 10.79
CA LEU A 445 -38.85 51.84 10.64
C LEU A 445 -39.53 51.53 11.98
N ALA A 446 -38.91 50.68 12.81
CA ALA A 446 -39.39 50.33 14.14
C ALA A 446 -39.41 51.54 15.08
N ASP A 447 -38.34 52.34 15.08
CA ASP A 447 -38.23 53.56 15.89
C ASP A 447 -39.29 54.59 15.48
N LYS A 448 -39.51 54.77 14.17
CA LYS A 448 -40.52 55.69 13.67
C LYS A 448 -41.94 55.23 14.01
N TYR A 449 -42.20 53.94 13.95
CA TYR A 449 -43.48 53.38 14.37
C TYR A 449 -43.72 53.56 15.88
N ALA A 450 -42.70 53.33 16.72
CA ALA A 450 -42.77 53.58 18.16
C ALA A 450 -43.00 55.06 18.50
N GLU A 451 -42.33 55.98 17.79
CA GLU A 451 -42.54 57.43 17.92
C GLU A 451 -43.98 57.83 17.54
N ASN A 452 -44.50 57.31 16.42
CA ASN A 452 -45.86 57.60 15.95
C ASN A 452 -46.93 57.06 16.92
N LEU A 453 -46.74 55.86 17.48
CA LEU A 453 -47.59 55.33 18.56
C LEU A 453 -47.58 56.25 19.79
N GLY A 454 -46.40 56.71 20.22
CA GLY A 454 -46.24 57.63 21.35
C GLY A 454 -46.89 59.00 21.13
N ASN A 455 -46.78 59.54 19.92
CA ASN A 455 -47.40 60.82 19.52
C ASN A 455 -48.94 60.71 19.44
N ASN A 456 -49.47 59.58 18.96
CA ASN A 456 -50.92 59.33 18.94
C ASN A 456 -51.49 59.09 20.36
N MET A 457 -50.72 58.48 21.27
CA MET A 457 -51.12 58.33 22.68
C MET A 457 -51.10 59.65 23.46
N THR A 458 -50.20 60.59 23.13
CA THR A 458 -50.11 61.90 23.80
C THR A 458 -51.16 62.91 23.32
N SER A 459 -51.82 62.69 22.17
CA SER A 459 -53.01 63.46 21.76
C SER A 459 -54.31 63.02 22.45
N CYS A 460 -54.27 61.99 23.31
CA CYS A 460 -55.45 61.45 23.99
C CYS A 460 -55.34 61.48 25.53
N ILE A 461 -54.64 62.46 26.11
CA ILE A 461 -54.71 62.78 27.54
C ILE A 461 -54.57 64.30 27.75
N THR A 462 -55.69 65.03 27.64
CA THR A 462 -56.28 65.97 28.63
C THR A 462 -57.38 66.80 27.96
N GLN A 463 -58.62 66.62 28.42
CA GLN A 463 -59.65 67.66 28.47
C GLN A 463 -59.26 68.75 29.45
#